data_AF-A0A6Y2YHQ8-F1
#
_entry.id   AF-A0A6Y2YHQ8-F1
#
_cell.length_a   1.000
_cell.length_b   1.000
_cell.length_c   1.000
_cell.angle_alpha   90.00
_cell.angle_beta   90.00
_cell.angle_gamma   90.00
#
_symmetry.space_group_name_H-M   'P 1'
#
loop_
_entity.id
_entity.type
_entity.pdbx_description
1 polymer ?
#
loop_
_entity_poly.entity_id
_entity_poly.type
_entity_poly.pdbx_seq_one_letter_code
_entity_poly.pdbx_strand_id
1 'polypeptide(L)'
;DIVARVLAVMGMVCAGFLAFILFTSGPFARTLPAFPVEGRDLNPLLQDPGLIFHPPLLYMGYVGFSVAFAFAIAALLSGRLDSAFTRFARPWTLAAWVFLTLGIVLGSAWAYYELGWGGWWFWDPVENASFMPWLAGTALLHSLAVTEQRAGFKAWTLLLSICAFSLCLLGTFLVRSGVLVSVHAFASDPARGMFILAFMVLVTGGSLLL
;
A
#
# COMPACT_ATOMS: atom_id res chain seq x y z
N ASP A 1 -11.31 -23.48 7.43
CA ASP A 1 -12.03 -22.67 6.43
C ASP A 1 -11.49 -21.23 6.36
N ILE A 2 -11.58 -20.42 7.41
CA ILE A 2 -11.19 -19.00 7.35
C ILE A 2 -9.74 -18.73 6.90
N VAL A 3 -8.75 -19.49 7.39
CA VAL A 3 -7.34 -19.34 6.99
C VAL A 3 -7.17 -19.59 5.49
N ALA A 4 -7.85 -20.59 4.93
CA ALA A 4 -7.79 -20.89 3.50
C ALA A 4 -8.39 -19.74 2.67
N ARG A 5 -9.48 -19.13 3.14
CA ARG A 5 -10.08 -17.95 2.50
C ARG A 5 -9.15 -16.73 2.56
N VAL A 6 -8.51 -16.48 3.68
CA VAL A 6 -7.51 -15.40 3.82
C VAL A 6 -6.36 -15.61 2.83
N LEU A 7 -5.80 -16.81 2.77
CA LEU A 7 -4.74 -17.15 1.81
C LEU A 7 -5.21 -17.03 0.37
N ALA A 8 -6.45 -17.42 0.06
CA ALA A 8 -7.02 -17.25 -1.27
C ALA A 8 -7.17 -15.77 -1.65
N VAL A 9 -7.65 -14.91 -0.74
CA VAL A 9 -7.74 -13.46 -0.98
C VAL A 9 -6.37 -12.83 -1.17
N MET A 10 -5.39 -13.17 -0.33
CA MET A 10 -4.00 -12.73 -0.52
C MET A 10 -3.44 -13.22 -1.85
N GLY A 11 -3.72 -14.48 -2.23
CA GLY A 11 -3.33 -15.06 -3.51
C GLY A 11 -3.94 -14.32 -4.70
N MET A 12 -5.21 -13.91 -4.62
CA MET A 12 -5.86 -13.09 -5.65
C MET A 12 -5.22 -11.70 -5.77
N VAL A 13 -4.90 -11.05 -4.65
CA VAL A 13 -4.17 -9.77 -4.64
C VAL A 13 -2.79 -9.93 -5.28
N CYS A 14 -2.03 -10.95 -4.88
CA CYS A 14 -0.73 -11.27 -5.46
C CYS A 14 -0.84 -11.56 -6.96
N ALA A 15 -1.83 -12.34 -7.41
CA ALA A 15 -2.06 -12.63 -8.82
C ALA A 15 -2.35 -11.35 -9.62
N GLY A 16 -3.11 -10.41 -9.06
CA GLY A 16 -3.35 -9.10 -9.67
C GLY A 16 -2.07 -8.29 -9.87
N PHE A 17 -1.19 -8.23 -8.85
CA PHE A 17 0.11 -7.57 -8.97
C PHE A 17 1.08 -8.32 -9.90
N LEU A 18 1.03 -9.65 -9.96
CA LEU A 18 1.80 -10.42 -10.94
C LEU A 18 1.34 -10.13 -12.36
N ALA A 19 0.03 -10.04 -12.59
CA ALA A 19 -0.52 -9.62 -13.88
C ALA A 19 -0.10 -8.19 -14.25
N PHE A 20 -0.13 -7.25 -13.29
CA PHE A 20 0.42 -5.91 -13.48
C PHE A 20 1.88 -5.94 -13.97
N ILE A 21 2.73 -6.72 -13.30
CA ILE A 21 4.14 -6.88 -13.67
C ILE A 21 4.26 -7.46 -15.08
N LEU A 22 3.56 -8.54 -15.37
CA LEU A 22 3.66 -9.24 -16.66
C LEU A 22 3.21 -8.39 -17.85
N PHE A 23 2.12 -7.63 -17.69
CA PHE A 23 1.51 -6.91 -18.81
C PHE A 23 1.98 -5.46 -18.97
N THR A 24 2.41 -4.79 -17.89
CA THR A 24 2.70 -3.34 -17.94
C THR A 24 4.09 -2.95 -17.46
N SER A 25 4.78 -3.86 -16.75
CA SER A 25 6.06 -3.56 -16.09
C SER A 25 7.06 -4.72 -16.21
N GLY A 26 7.06 -5.40 -17.35
CA GLY A 26 7.82 -6.63 -17.56
C GLY A 26 9.32 -6.41 -17.44
N PRO A 27 10.00 -6.96 -16.40
CA PRO A 27 11.44 -6.74 -16.20
C PRO A 27 12.30 -7.53 -17.22
N PHE A 28 11.70 -8.47 -17.94
CA PHE A 28 12.34 -9.30 -18.95
C PHE A 28 12.07 -8.84 -20.38
N ALA A 29 11.50 -7.64 -20.56
CA ALA A 29 11.35 -7.04 -21.88
C ALA A 29 12.73 -6.97 -22.55
N ARG A 30 12.88 -7.68 -23.68
CA ARG A 30 14.16 -7.71 -24.41
C ARG A 30 14.32 -6.39 -25.14
N THR A 31 15.33 -5.62 -24.75
CA THR A 31 15.67 -4.36 -25.40
C THR A 31 16.65 -4.56 -26.56
N LEU A 32 17.32 -5.72 -26.68
CA LEU A 32 18.28 -5.97 -27.76
C LEU A 32 17.61 -6.01 -29.15
N PRO A 33 18.22 -5.39 -30.18
CA PRO A 33 19.53 -4.72 -30.16
C PRO A 33 19.52 -3.25 -29.68
N ALA A 34 18.34 -2.69 -29.38
CA ALA A 34 18.16 -1.33 -28.88
C ALA A 34 18.53 -1.20 -27.37
N PHE A 35 19.81 -1.35 -27.04
CA PHE A 35 20.31 -1.02 -25.70
C PHE A 35 20.59 0.49 -25.59
N PRO A 36 20.25 1.14 -24.47
CA PRO A 36 20.67 2.52 -24.22
C PRO A 36 22.20 2.61 -24.20
N VAL A 37 22.78 3.46 -25.03
CA VAL A 37 24.25 3.68 -25.08
C VAL A 37 24.75 4.35 -23.79
N GLU A 38 23.90 5.19 -23.18
CA GLU A 38 24.10 5.75 -21.85
C GLU A 38 22.96 5.30 -20.93
N GLY A 39 23.30 4.86 -19.72
CA GLY A 39 22.31 4.55 -18.69
C GLY A 39 21.70 5.85 -18.15
N ARG A 40 20.37 5.89 -18.02
CA ARG A 40 19.73 6.89 -17.15
C ARG A 40 19.90 6.38 -15.72
N ASP A 41 20.95 6.87 -15.05
CA ASP A 41 21.07 6.69 -13.61
C ASP A 41 19.92 7.41 -12.89
N LEU A 42 19.76 7.14 -11.59
CA LEU A 42 18.85 7.90 -10.76
C LEU A 42 19.28 9.37 -10.74
N ASN A 43 18.30 10.27 -10.59
CA ASN A 43 18.56 11.66 -10.29
C ASN A 43 19.57 11.72 -9.10
N PRO A 44 20.64 12.54 -9.17
CA PRO A 44 21.64 12.62 -8.09
C PRO A 44 21.06 12.78 -6.68
N LEU A 45 19.95 13.52 -6.52
CA LEU A 45 19.24 13.69 -5.24
C LEU A 45 18.68 12.38 -4.65
N LEU A 46 18.59 11.33 -5.46
CA LEU A 46 18.06 10.03 -5.07
C LEU A 46 19.19 9.04 -4.74
N GLN A 47 20.45 9.38 -5.01
CA GLN A 47 21.59 8.51 -4.77
C GLN A 47 22.06 8.58 -3.32
N ASP A 48 21.14 8.31 -2.39
CA ASP A 48 21.35 8.48 -0.96
C ASP A 48 20.87 7.23 -0.19
N PRO A 49 21.53 6.83 0.93
CA PRO A 49 21.10 5.71 1.77
C PRO A 49 19.63 5.79 2.23
N GLY A 50 19.09 6.99 2.41
CA GLY A 50 17.68 7.26 2.65
C GLY A 50 16.78 6.58 1.63
N LEU A 51 17.08 6.67 0.33
CA LEU A 51 16.36 5.95 -0.74
C LEU A 51 16.44 4.42 -0.58
N ILE A 52 17.52 3.89 -0.01
CA ILE A 52 17.66 2.44 0.16
C ILE A 52 16.71 1.92 1.24
N PHE A 53 16.50 2.70 2.31
CA PHE A 53 15.77 2.24 3.49
C PHE A 53 14.30 2.65 3.51
N HIS A 54 13.95 3.90 3.15
CA HIS A 54 12.58 4.38 3.33
C HIS A 54 11.54 3.70 2.40
N PRO A 55 11.79 3.43 1.10
CA PRO A 55 10.79 2.81 0.23
C PRO A 55 10.46 1.37 0.63
N PRO A 56 11.43 0.48 0.99
CA PRO A 56 11.09 -0.83 1.53
C PRO A 56 10.22 -0.77 2.77
N LEU A 57 10.43 0.19 3.68
CA LEU A 57 9.60 0.37 4.87
C LEU A 57 8.17 0.80 4.49
N LEU A 58 8.02 1.80 3.62
CA LEU A 58 6.71 2.21 3.09
C LEU A 58 5.99 1.04 2.41
N TYR A 59 6.71 0.27 1.59
CA TYR A 59 6.18 -0.89 0.89
C TYR A 59 5.75 -2.00 1.86
N MET A 60 6.55 -2.31 2.87
CA MET A 60 6.17 -3.26 3.93
C MET A 60 4.91 -2.80 4.68
N GLY A 61 4.75 -1.49 4.89
CA GLY A 61 3.52 -0.91 5.44
C GLY A 61 2.32 -1.14 4.53
N TYR A 62 2.41 -0.78 3.24
CA TYR A 62 1.32 -0.92 2.28
C TYR A 62 0.91 -2.38 2.08
N VAL A 63 1.87 -3.26 1.83
CA VAL A 63 1.62 -4.70 1.66
C VAL A 63 1.12 -5.31 2.96
N GLY A 64 1.60 -4.86 4.12
CA GLY A 64 1.13 -5.35 5.42
C GLY A 64 -0.37 -5.16 5.63
N PHE A 65 -0.94 -4.03 5.19
CA PHE A 65 -2.39 -3.80 5.27
C PHE A 65 -3.22 -4.76 4.41
N SER A 66 -2.63 -5.42 3.41
CA SER A 66 -3.32 -6.47 2.63
C SER A 66 -3.76 -7.66 3.48
N VAL A 67 -3.05 -7.93 4.59
CA VAL A 67 -3.39 -9.02 5.51
C VAL A 67 -4.68 -8.68 6.26
N ALA A 68 -4.77 -7.47 6.82
CA ALA A 68 -5.99 -6.99 7.50
C ALA A 68 -7.19 -6.98 6.55
N PHE A 69 -6.97 -6.51 5.31
CA PHE A 69 -7.95 -6.59 4.23
C PHE A 69 -8.40 -8.03 3.94
N ALA A 70 -7.47 -8.97 3.75
CA ALA A 70 -7.80 -10.36 3.43
C ALA A 70 -8.62 -11.03 4.55
N PHE A 71 -8.29 -10.73 5.80
CA PHE A 71 -9.07 -11.15 6.96
C PHE A 71 -10.49 -10.55 6.94
N ALA A 72 -10.67 -9.29 6.56
CA ALA A 72 -11.97 -8.65 6.47
C ALA A 72 -12.84 -9.28 5.36
N ILE A 73 -12.26 -9.52 4.18
CA ILE A 73 -12.97 -10.17 3.07
C ILE A 73 -13.34 -11.62 3.43
N ALA A 74 -12.44 -12.37 4.07
CA ALA A 74 -12.74 -13.73 4.51
C ALA A 74 -13.89 -13.77 5.54
N ALA A 75 -13.97 -12.77 6.43
CA ALA A 75 -15.07 -12.63 7.39
C ALA A 75 -16.40 -12.31 6.70
N LEU A 76 -16.40 -11.39 5.73
CA LEU A 76 -17.59 -11.06 4.91
C LEU A 76 -18.08 -12.28 4.12
N LEU A 77 -17.19 -12.96 3.39
CA LEU A 77 -17.53 -14.15 2.59
C LEU A 77 -18.00 -15.35 3.42
N SER A 78 -17.65 -15.41 4.70
CA SER A 78 -18.11 -16.47 5.60
C SER A 78 -19.36 -16.09 6.40
N GLY A 79 -19.75 -14.81 6.39
CA GLY A 79 -20.82 -14.26 7.23
C GLY A 79 -20.53 -14.35 8.74
N ARG A 80 -19.27 -14.61 9.14
CA ARG A 80 -18.88 -14.84 10.54
C ARG A 80 -17.85 -13.83 10.98
N LEU A 81 -18.28 -12.94 11.88
CA LEU A 81 -17.43 -11.94 12.55
C LEU A 81 -17.08 -12.40 13.96
N ASP A 82 -16.18 -13.39 14.01
CA ASP A 82 -15.69 -13.99 15.25
C ASP A 82 -14.53 -13.17 15.82
N SER A 83 -14.37 -13.18 17.15
CA SER A 83 -13.23 -12.53 17.84
C SER A 83 -11.86 -13.11 17.44
N ALA A 84 -11.85 -14.31 16.87
CA ALA A 84 -10.65 -14.89 16.27
C ALA A 84 -10.09 -13.99 15.15
N PHE A 85 -10.94 -13.42 14.30
CA PHE A 85 -10.53 -12.50 13.22
C PHE A 85 -9.74 -11.31 13.77
N THR A 86 -10.26 -10.63 14.80
CA THR A 86 -9.61 -9.43 15.36
C THR A 86 -8.28 -9.75 16.01
N ARG A 87 -8.21 -10.89 16.73
CA ARG A 87 -6.99 -11.35 17.39
C ARG A 87 -5.87 -11.66 16.39
N PHE A 88 -6.21 -12.24 15.23
CA PHE A 88 -5.22 -12.48 14.17
C PHE A 88 -4.88 -11.21 13.39
N ALA A 89 -5.86 -10.37 13.04
CA ALA A 89 -5.62 -9.18 12.22
C ALA A 89 -4.82 -8.08 12.95
N ARG A 90 -4.97 -7.95 14.27
CA ARG A 90 -4.34 -6.90 15.08
C ARG A 90 -2.80 -6.88 15.03
N PRO A 91 -2.06 -7.97 15.29
CA PRO A 91 -0.60 -7.94 15.21
C PRO A 91 -0.08 -7.61 13.79
N TRP A 92 -0.75 -8.10 12.75
CA TRP A 92 -0.38 -7.77 11.35
C TRP A 92 -0.65 -6.31 11.02
N THR A 93 -1.79 -5.77 11.46
CA THR A 93 -2.11 -4.34 11.29
C THR A 93 -1.11 -3.47 12.03
N LEU A 94 -0.70 -3.87 13.24
CA LEU A 94 0.31 -3.14 14.02
C LEU A 94 1.66 -3.16 13.33
N ALA A 95 2.10 -4.32 12.84
CA ALA A 95 3.35 -4.44 12.09
C ALA A 95 3.33 -3.53 10.84
N ALA A 96 2.25 -3.59 10.05
CA ALA A 96 2.06 -2.73 8.88
C ALA A 96 2.13 -1.23 9.25
N TRP A 97 1.42 -0.83 10.31
CA TRP A 97 1.41 0.54 10.80
C TRP A 97 2.80 0.99 11.30
N VAL A 98 3.54 0.14 11.99
CA VAL A 98 4.91 0.43 12.45
C VAL A 98 5.85 0.64 11.26
N PHE A 99 5.84 -0.26 10.27
CA PHE A 99 6.67 -0.10 9.07
C PHE A 99 6.31 1.14 8.28
N LEU A 100 5.02 1.45 8.14
CA LEU A 100 4.57 2.67 7.49
C LEU A 100 5.04 3.92 8.26
N THR A 101 4.94 3.90 9.58
CA THR A 101 5.42 4.99 10.44
C THR A 101 6.93 5.19 10.29
N LEU A 102 7.72 4.11 10.32
CA LEU A 102 9.16 4.18 10.13
C LEU A 102 9.53 4.69 8.73
N GLY A 103 8.82 4.24 7.69
CA GLY A 103 9.02 4.71 6.33
C GLY A 103 8.71 6.20 6.17
N ILE A 104 7.61 6.68 6.75
CA ILE A 104 7.24 8.10 6.75
C ILE A 104 8.29 8.93 7.50
N VAL A 105 8.66 8.54 8.73
CA VAL A 105 9.64 9.29 9.54
C VAL A 105 11.00 9.34 8.87
N LEU A 106 11.47 8.21 8.30
CA LEU A 106 12.74 8.17 7.61
C LEU A 106 12.72 8.97 6.31
N GLY A 107 11.62 8.90 5.55
CA GLY A 107 11.41 9.73 4.36
C GLY A 107 11.42 11.23 4.68
N SER A 108 10.72 11.63 5.75
CA SER A 108 10.72 13.01 6.24
C SER A 108 12.09 13.49 6.69
N ALA A 109 12.83 12.65 7.43
CA ALA A 109 14.20 12.96 7.84
C ALA A 109 15.11 13.11 6.62
N TRP A 110 14.96 12.25 5.61
CA TRP A 110 15.69 12.33 4.35
C TRP A 110 15.39 13.61 3.57
N ALA A 111 14.11 13.91 3.36
CA ALA A 111 13.67 15.14 2.70
C ALA A 111 14.25 16.38 3.41
N TYR A 112 14.29 16.37 4.75
CA TYR A 112 14.82 17.50 5.52
C TYR A 112 16.30 17.81 5.25
N TYR A 113 17.16 16.81 5.03
CA TYR A 113 18.57 17.11 4.74
C TYR A 113 18.85 17.22 3.24
N GLU A 114 18.15 16.48 2.39
CA GLU A 114 18.37 16.49 0.93
C GLU A 114 17.78 17.74 0.26
N LEU A 115 16.60 18.19 0.74
CA LEU A 115 15.92 19.40 0.24
C LEU A 115 16.22 20.66 1.08
N GLY A 116 17.07 20.54 2.11
CA GLY A 116 17.49 21.62 2.99
C GLY A 116 16.58 21.88 4.22
N TRP A 117 17.05 22.78 5.10
CA TRP A 117 16.56 23.08 6.47
C TRP A 117 15.16 23.72 6.56
N GLY A 118 14.21 23.29 5.74
CA GLY A 118 12.81 23.75 5.74
C GLY A 118 11.80 22.73 5.21
N GLY A 119 12.24 21.54 4.75
CA GLY A 119 11.38 20.56 4.07
C GLY A 119 11.25 19.22 4.82
N TRP A 120 10.78 19.22 6.07
CA TRP A 120 10.52 17.96 6.81
C TRP A 120 9.32 17.18 6.27
N TRP A 121 8.36 17.91 5.72
CA TRP A 121 7.16 17.39 5.08
C TRP A 121 6.73 18.41 4.04
N PHE A 122 6.59 17.98 2.79
CA PHE A 122 5.95 18.78 1.77
C PHE A 122 4.54 18.27 1.57
N TRP A 123 3.61 19.12 1.15
CA TRP A 123 2.30 18.66 0.70
C TRP A 123 2.38 18.02 -0.70
N ASP A 124 3.44 17.26 -0.95
CA ASP A 124 3.67 16.48 -2.15
C ASP A 124 2.61 15.35 -2.23
N PRO A 125 2.03 15.08 -3.41
CA PRO A 125 1.04 14.04 -3.56
C PRO A 125 1.47 12.65 -3.10
N VAL A 126 2.76 12.30 -3.24
CA VAL A 126 3.27 10.98 -2.86
C VAL A 126 3.48 10.87 -1.35
N GLU A 127 3.93 11.92 -0.69
CA GLU A 127 3.99 11.99 0.78
C GLU A 127 2.57 11.85 1.37
N ASN A 128 1.61 12.63 0.85
CA ASN A 128 0.21 12.57 1.26
C ASN A 128 -0.42 11.19 1.02
N ALA A 129 -0.06 10.53 -0.09
CA ALA A 129 -0.53 9.19 -0.41
C ALA A 129 -0.14 8.17 0.67
N SER A 130 1.02 8.31 1.31
CA SER A 130 1.45 7.45 2.42
C SER A 130 0.78 7.79 3.75
N PHE A 131 0.41 9.05 3.93
CA PHE A 131 -0.25 9.52 5.15
C PHE A 131 -1.71 9.05 5.26
N MET A 132 -2.44 8.98 4.14
CA MET A 132 -3.84 8.52 4.13
C MET A 132 -4.05 7.11 4.72
N PRO A 133 -3.35 6.04 4.28
CA PRO A 133 -3.46 4.73 4.89
C PRO A 133 -2.90 4.68 6.31
N TRP A 134 -1.96 5.57 6.68
CA TRP A 134 -1.48 5.68 8.05
C TRP A 134 -2.59 6.16 9.01
N LEU A 135 -3.37 7.17 8.60
CA LEU A 135 -4.54 7.64 9.36
C LEU A 135 -5.62 6.55 9.47
N ALA A 136 -5.96 5.91 8.35
CA ALA A 136 -6.94 4.81 8.33
C ALA A 136 -6.47 3.62 9.17
N GLY A 137 -5.18 3.27 9.10
CA GLY A 137 -4.55 2.24 9.91
C GLY A 137 -4.55 2.56 11.40
N THR A 138 -4.34 3.83 11.77
CA THR A 138 -4.44 4.30 13.15
C THR A 138 -5.86 4.10 13.68
N ALA A 139 -6.88 4.54 12.93
CA ALA A 139 -8.27 4.30 13.28
C ALA A 139 -8.60 2.80 13.36
N LEU A 140 -8.08 2.00 12.43
CA LEU A 140 -8.25 0.56 12.39
C LEU A 140 -7.68 -0.13 13.63
N LEU A 141 -6.48 0.26 14.10
CA LEU A 141 -5.89 -0.30 15.31
C LEU A 141 -6.76 -0.08 16.55
N HIS A 142 -7.33 1.12 16.69
CA HIS A 142 -8.26 1.44 17.78
C HIS A 142 -9.56 0.63 17.63
N SER A 143 -10.11 0.55 16.42
CA SER A 143 -11.33 -0.22 16.15
C SER A 143 -11.15 -1.72 16.41
N LEU A 144 -9.99 -2.28 16.03
CA LEU A 144 -9.62 -3.67 16.31
C LEU A 144 -9.55 -3.95 17.80
N ALA A 145 -8.94 -3.06 18.60
CA ALA A 145 -8.86 -3.20 20.04
C ALA A 145 -10.25 -3.22 20.71
N VAL A 146 -11.14 -2.31 20.30
CA VAL A 146 -12.52 -2.26 20.81
C VAL A 146 -13.31 -3.48 20.39
N THR A 147 -13.15 -3.93 19.15
CA THR A 147 -13.84 -5.10 18.62
C THR A 147 -13.40 -6.39 19.31
N GLU A 148 -12.10 -6.54 19.58
CA GLU A 148 -11.56 -7.68 20.31
C GLU A 148 -12.05 -7.73 21.76
N GLN A 149 -12.05 -6.59 22.48
CA GLN A 149 -12.37 -6.56 23.90
C GLN A 149 -13.87 -6.51 24.20
N ARG A 150 -14.66 -5.84 23.37
CA ARG A 150 -16.06 -5.50 23.65
C ARG A 150 -17.04 -5.97 22.59
N ALA A 151 -16.57 -6.63 21.53
CA ALA A 151 -17.39 -7.02 20.37
C ALA A 151 -18.15 -5.86 19.67
N GLY A 152 -17.81 -4.60 19.98
CA GLY A 152 -18.32 -3.39 19.33
C GLY A 152 -17.55 -3.03 18.06
N PHE A 153 -18.01 -2.06 17.27
CA PHE A 153 -17.32 -1.56 16.07
C PHE A 153 -16.93 -2.61 15.00
N LYS A 154 -17.60 -3.77 14.96
CA LYS A 154 -17.34 -4.81 13.94
C LYS A 154 -17.42 -4.27 12.50
N ALA A 155 -18.50 -3.55 12.18
CA ALA A 155 -18.70 -2.95 10.86
C ALA A 155 -17.62 -1.90 10.52
N TRP A 156 -17.27 -1.05 11.49
CA TRP A 156 -16.19 -0.07 11.32
C TRP A 156 -14.84 -0.74 11.11
N THR A 157 -14.56 -1.83 11.80
CA THR A 157 -13.30 -2.58 11.65
C THR A 157 -13.17 -3.19 10.26
N LEU A 158 -14.26 -3.76 9.74
CA LEU A 158 -14.31 -4.25 8.36
C LEU A 158 -14.10 -3.12 7.36
N LEU A 159 -14.88 -2.04 7.49
CA LEU A 159 -14.79 -0.88 6.61
C LEU A 159 -13.38 -0.27 6.63
N LEU A 160 -12.80 -0.07 7.80
CA LEU A 160 -11.45 0.49 7.95
C LEU A 160 -10.37 -0.44 7.40
N SER A 161 -10.56 -1.77 7.47
CA SER A 161 -9.65 -2.74 6.84
C SER A 161 -9.69 -2.62 5.31
N ILE A 162 -10.89 -2.45 4.74
CA ILE A 162 -11.08 -2.23 3.30
C ILE A 162 -10.49 -0.87 2.90
N CYS A 163 -10.80 0.20 3.64
CA CYS A 163 -10.32 1.55 3.36
C CYS A 163 -8.80 1.66 3.46
N ALA A 164 -8.17 1.10 4.50
CA ALA A 164 -6.72 1.18 4.68
C ALA A 164 -5.97 0.56 3.49
N PHE A 165 -6.37 -0.63 3.03
CA PHE A 165 -5.75 -1.26 1.86
C PHE A 165 -6.13 -0.55 0.55
N SER A 166 -7.36 -0.08 0.41
CA SER A 166 -7.79 0.71 -0.76
C SER A 166 -6.99 2.01 -0.90
N LEU A 167 -6.66 2.67 0.21
CA LEU A 167 -5.81 3.86 0.22
C LEU A 167 -4.35 3.52 -0.13
N CYS A 168 -3.85 2.33 0.21
CA CYS A 168 -2.55 1.85 -0.27
C CYS A 168 -2.55 1.65 -1.80
N LEU A 169 -3.63 1.08 -2.37
CA LEU A 169 -3.80 0.94 -3.82
C LEU A 169 -3.91 2.31 -4.50
N LEU A 170 -4.67 3.24 -3.92
CA LEU A 170 -4.76 4.62 -4.38
C LEU A 170 -3.37 5.27 -4.40
N GLY A 171 -2.59 5.14 -3.32
CA GLY A 171 -1.23 5.67 -3.29
C GLY A 171 -0.34 5.07 -4.38
N THR A 172 -0.46 3.77 -4.64
CA THR A 172 0.25 3.10 -5.73
C THR A 172 -0.18 3.66 -7.10
N PHE A 173 -1.48 3.90 -7.30
CA PHE A 173 -2.00 4.55 -8.51
C PHE A 173 -1.43 5.97 -8.68
N LEU A 174 -1.46 6.80 -7.62
CA LEU A 174 -0.98 8.18 -7.69
C LEU A 174 0.51 8.24 -8.07
N VAL A 175 1.35 7.37 -7.49
CA VAL A 175 2.79 7.33 -7.76
C VAL A 175 3.10 6.83 -9.18
N ARG A 176 2.30 5.93 -9.75
CA ARG A 176 2.62 5.23 -11.02
C ARG A 176 1.87 5.74 -12.24
N SER A 177 0.78 6.48 -12.05
CA SER A 177 -0.08 6.94 -13.16
C SER A 177 0.46 8.16 -13.91
N GLY A 178 1.31 8.96 -13.28
CA GLY A 178 1.75 10.24 -13.85
C GLY A 178 0.68 11.33 -13.89
N VAL A 179 -0.47 11.11 -13.23
CA VAL A 179 -1.57 12.08 -13.14
C VAL A 179 -1.20 13.29 -12.28
N LEU A 180 -0.30 13.10 -11.32
CA LEU A 180 0.18 14.15 -10.44
C LEU A 180 1.68 14.38 -10.63
N VAL A 181 2.09 15.65 -10.56
CA VAL A 181 3.51 16.03 -10.55
C VAL A 181 4.05 15.83 -9.14
N SER A 182 5.13 15.06 -9.02
CA SER A 182 5.81 14.80 -7.75
C SER A 182 7.29 14.53 -8.01
N VAL A 183 8.15 14.94 -7.07
CA VAL A 183 9.58 14.61 -7.09
C VAL A 183 9.84 13.12 -6.80
N HIS A 184 8.86 12.43 -6.23
CA HIS A 184 8.91 11.00 -5.88
C HIS A 184 8.29 10.09 -6.95
N ALA A 185 7.75 10.67 -8.03
CA ALA A 185 7.15 9.91 -9.11
C ALA A 185 8.24 9.44 -10.10
N PHE A 186 8.50 8.13 -10.13
CA PHE A 186 9.42 7.49 -11.08
C PHE A 186 8.71 6.45 -11.94
N ALA A 187 9.19 6.33 -13.18
CA ALA A 187 8.68 5.35 -14.14
C ALA A 187 7.15 5.44 -14.31
N SER A 188 6.63 6.66 -14.39
CA SER A 188 5.22 6.96 -14.65
C SER A 188 4.86 6.55 -16.08
N ASP A 189 3.76 5.81 -16.21
CA ASP A 189 3.24 5.33 -17.48
C ASP A 189 1.72 5.26 -17.38
N PRO A 190 0.97 5.95 -18.28
CA PRO A 190 -0.49 5.88 -18.29
C PRO A 190 -1.06 4.45 -18.31
N ALA A 191 -0.40 3.51 -19.00
CA ALA A 191 -0.83 2.12 -19.06
C ALA A 191 -0.74 1.44 -17.67
N ARG A 192 0.31 1.74 -16.90
CA ARG A 192 0.46 1.26 -15.51
C ARG A 192 -0.61 1.87 -14.61
N GLY A 193 -0.83 3.18 -14.74
CA GLY A 193 -1.87 3.90 -14.01
C GLY A 193 -3.26 3.30 -14.25
N MET A 194 -3.63 3.08 -15.51
CA MET A 194 -4.92 2.51 -15.88
C MET A 194 -5.11 1.09 -15.36
N PHE A 195 -4.07 0.25 -15.41
CA PHE A 195 -4.15 -1.09 -14.82
C PHE A 195 -4.39 -1.03 -13.32
N ILE A 196 -3.62 -0.23 -12.58
CA ILE A 196 -3.75 -0.11 -11.13
C ILE A 196 -5.11 0.49 -10.76
N LEU A 197 -5.62 1.45 -11.54
CA LEU A 197 -6.95 2.02 -11.33
C LEU A 197 -8.04 0.97 -11.51
N ALA A 198 -8.00 0.19 -12.60
CA ALA A 198 -8.96 -0.89 -12.83
C ALA A 198 -8.89 -1.95 -11.73
N PHE A 199 -7.67 -2.31 -11.30
CA PHE A 199 -7.44 -3.24 -10.19
C PHE A 199 -8.00 -2.70 -8.88
N MET A 200 -7.76 -1.42 -8.56
CA MET A 200 -8.31 -0.75 -7.38
C MET A 200 -9.85 -0.74 -7.41
N VAL A 201 -10.47 -0.38 -8.55
CA VAL A 201 -11.93 -0.40 -8.70
C VAL A 201 -12.49 -1.81 -8.47
N LEU A 202 -11.84 -2.84 -9.00
CA LEU A 202 -12.27 -4.22 -8.81
C LEU A 202 -12.11 -4.66 -7.35
N VAL A 203 -10.96 -4.41 -6.74
CA VAL A 203 -10.66 -4.83 -5.36
C VAL A 203 -11.55 -4.06 -4.37
N THR A 204 -11.55 -2.73 -4.43
CA THR A 204 -12.34 -1.89 -3.51
C THR A 204 -13.83 -2.04 -3.79
N GLY A 205 -14.26 -1.92 -5.05
CA GLY A 205 -15.67 -2.03 -5.43
C GLY A 205 -16.23 -3.42 -5.13
N GLY A 206 -15.51 -4.48 -5.48
CA GLY A 206 -15.90 -5.86 -5.16
C GLY A 206 -15.99 -6.11 -3.65
N SER A 207 -15.10 -5.51 -2.86
CA SER A 207 -15.12 -5.64 -1.41
C SER A 207 -16.29 -4.92 -0.74
N LEU A 208 -16.70 -3.77 -1.26
CA LEU A 208 -17.81 -2.97 -0.71
C LEU A 208 -19.20 -3.51 -1.10
N LEU A 209 -19.26 -4.40 -2.10
CA LEU A 209 -20.50 -5.06 -2.54
C LEU A 209 -20.82 -6.34 -1.75
N LEU A 210 -19.89 -6.86 -0.95
CA LEU A 210 -20.04 -8.04 -0.08
C LEU A 210 -20.75 -7.69 1.24
#